data_AF-A0A8S2KSF5-F1
#
_entry.id   AF-A0A8S2KSF5-F1
#
_cell.length_a   1.000
_cell.length_b   1.000
_cell.length_c   1.000
_cell.angle_alpha   90.00
_cell.angle_beta   90.00
_cell.angle_gamma   90.00
#
_symmetry.space_group_name_H-M   'P 1'
#
loop_
_entity.id
_entity.type
_entity.pdbx_description
1 polymer ?
#
loop_
_entity_poly.entity_id
_entity_poly.type
_entity_poly.pdbx_seq_one_letter_code
_entity_poly.pdbx_strand_id
1 'polypeptide(L)'
;MSFTWFNEPKKWSNNGSTISVHTDGKTDFWRKTHYGFERDNGHFYYRSFPGEQALTATVNVRGKYTILYDQGGLMLRIDEKNWIKCGVEYVEGNQFASVVVTVNGWSDWSVVPISSPDV
;
A
#
# COMPACT_ATOMS: atom_id res chain seq x y z
N MET A 1 -11.61 -17.00 -9.59
CA MET A 1 -11.34 -15.61 -9.14
C MET A 1 -9.86 -15.33 -9.38
N SER A 2 -9.55 -14.49 -10.36
CA SER A 2 -8.16 -14.08 -10.70
C SER A 2 -7.81 -12.76 -10.03
N PHE A 3 -6.52 -12.48 -9.91
CA PHE A 3 -6.07 -11.16 -9.50
C PHE A 3 -6.28 -10.14 -10.62
N THR A 4 -6.51 -8.89 -10.25
CA THR A 4 -6.69 -7.73 -11.14
C THR A 4 -6.09 -6.48 -10.50
N TRP A 5 -5.87 -5.44 -11.29
CA TRP A 5 -5.38 -4.16 -10.81
C TRP A 5 -6.52 -3.18 -10.50
N PHE A 6 -6.40 -2.50 -9.37
CA PHE A 6 -6.99 -1.19 -9.13
C PHE A 6 -5.88 -0.16 -9.35
N ASN A 7 -6.08 0.74 -10.33
CA ASN A 7 -5.05 1.63 -10.89
C ASN A 7 -3.82 0.85 -11.40
N GLU A 8 -3.94 0.21 -12.56
CA GLU A 8 -2.83 -0.53 -13.17
C GLU A 8 -1.65 0.39 -13.48
N PRO A 9 -0.43 0.06 -13.03
CA PRO A 9 0.77 0.83 -13.37
C PRO A 9 1.15 0.64 -14.84
N LYS A 10 1.75 1.66 -15.47
CA LYS A 10 2.23 1.55 -16.86
C LYS A 10 3.26 0.45 -17.10
N LYS A 11 4.01 0.06 -16.06
CA LYS A 11 5.08 -0.95 -16.15
C LYS A 11 5.01 -1.89 -14.96
N TRP A 12 4.63 -3.13 -15.23
CA TRP A 12 4.69 -4.21 -14.27
C TRP A 12 4.88 -5.55 -14.97
N SER A 13 5.24 -6.57 -14.20
CA SER A 13 5.31 -7.95 -14.65
C SER A 13 4.94 -8.90 -13.52
N ASN A 14 4.43 -10.08 -13.87
CA ASN A 14 4.16 -11.16 -12.94
C ASN A 14 4.72 -12.46 -13.51
N ASN A 15 5.62 -13.12 -12.78
CA ASN A 15 6.24 -14.38 -13.15
C ASN A 15 5.68 -15.59 -12.37
N GLY A 16 4.56 -15.42 -11.67
CA GLY A 16 3.88 -16.44 -10.87
C GLY A 16 4.29 -16.45 -9.39
N SER A 17 5.54 -16.12 -9.06
CA SER A 17 6.02 -16.02 -7.68
C SER A 17 6.24 -14.59 -7.21
N THR A 18 6.42 -13.66 -8.15
CA THR A 18 6.82 -12.28 -7.86
C THR A 18 6.11 -11.33 -8.81
N ILE A 19 5.58 -10.25 -8.23
CA ILE A 19 5.06 -9.12 -8.97
C ILE A 19 6.10 -8.02 -8.88
N SER A 20 6.56 -7.53 -10.02
CA SER A 20 7.47 -6.39 -10.11
C SER A 20 6.69 -5.19 -10.63
N VAL A 21 6.82 -4.06 -9.95
CA VAL A 21 6.03 -2.85 -10.21
C VAL A 21 6.97 -1.66 -10.31
N HIS A 22 6.78 -0.84 -11.34
CA HIS A 22 7.27 0.53 -11.36
C HIS A 22 6.08 1.45 -11.15
N THR A 23 6.07 2.16 -10.03
CA THR A 23 4.98 3.08 -9.70
C THR A 23 4.93 4.23 -10.71
N ASP A 24 3.72 4.63 -11.08
CA ASP A 24 3.50 5.90 -11.76
C ASP A 24 3.70 7.05 -10.76
N GLY A 25 4.02 8.25 -11.27
CA GLY A 25 4.19 9.41 -10.41
C GLY A 25 2.88 9.92 -9.82
N LYS A 26 2.95 10.52 -8.62
CA LYS A 26 1.83 11.18 -7.93
C LYS A 26 0.65 10.25 -7.59
N THR A 27 0.95 9.02 -7.22
CA THR A 27 -0.01 8.01 -6.79
C THR A 27 -0.01 7.86 -5.26
N ASP A 28 -1.19 7.79 -4.64
CA ASP A 28 -1.31 7.62 -3.18
C ASP A 28 -2.70 7.09 -2.78
N PHE A 29 -2.79 6.63 -1.53
CA PHE A 29 -4.02 6.34 -0.81
C PHE A 29 -4.04 7.12 0.51
N TRP A 30 -4.93 8.10 0.63
CA TRP A 30 -5.11 8.90 1.83
C TRP A 30 -6.49 9.55 1.87
N ARG A 31 -7.08 9.71 3.05
CA ARG A 31 -8.35 10.43 3.24
C ARG A 31 -8.27 11.48 4.35
N LYS A 32 -8.38 12.75 3.95
CA LYS A 32 -8.74 13.96 4.72
C LYS A 32 -7.85 14.35 5.91
N THR A 33 -7.54 13.41 6.80
CA THR A 33 -6.90 13.68 8.09
C THR A 33 -5.64 14.51 7.90
N HIS A 34 -5.53 15.57 8.70
CA HIS A 34 -4.47 16.59 8.70
C HIS A 34 -4.34 17.42 7.40
N TYR A 35 -4.34 16.81 6.23
CA TYR A 35 -4.01 17.47 4.97
C TYR A 35 -5.20 18.01 4.17
N GLY A 36 -6.43 17.62 4.50
CA GLY A 36 -7.66 18.06 3.82
C GLY A 36 -7.87 17.52 2.40
N PHE A 37 -6.89 16.85 1.79
CA PHE A 37 -7.02 16.22 0.48
C PHE A 37 -7.41 14.75 0.58
N GLU A 38 -7.88 14.21 -0.55
CA GLU A 38 -8.12 12.78 -0.73
C GLU A 38 -7.33 12.26 -1.94
N ARG A 39 -6.80 11.04 -1.80
CA ARG A 39 -6.09 10.29 -2.85
C ARG A 39 -6.56 8.84 -2.82
N ASP A 40 -6.83 8.30 -3.99
CA ASP A 40 -7.30 6.92 -4.19
C ASP A 40 -6.78 6.36 -5.51
N ASN A 41 -5.57 6.78 -5.89
CA ASN A 41 -4.96 6.51 -7.19
C ASN A 41 -3.67 5.67 -7.08
N GLY A 42 -3.38 5.11 -5.90
CA GLY A 42 -2.30 4.15 -5.70
C GLY A 42 -2.55 2.82 -6.42
N HIS A 43 -1.47 2.11 -6.73
CA HIS A 43 -1.54 0.81 -7.41
C HIS A 43 -1.88 -0.30 -6.42
N PHE A 44 -2.90 -1.10 -6.73
CA PHE A 44 -3.32 -2.21 -5.87
C PHE A 44 -3.67 -3.44 -6.72
N TYR A 45 -2.82 -4.46 -6.65
CA TYR A 45 -3.07 -5.76 -7.29
C TYR A 45 -3.77 -6.69 -6.31
N TYR A 46 -4.98 -7.10 -6.63
CA TYR A 46 -5.86 -7.73 -5.65
C TYR A 46 -6.72 -8.83 -6.27
N ARG A 47 -7.27 -9.66 -5.39
CA ARG A 47 -8.42 -10.52 -5.68
C ARG A 47 -9.42 -10.36 -4.55
N SER A 48 -10.71 -10.48 -4.85
CA SER A 48 -11.73 -10.51 -3.81
C SER A 48 -11.63 -11.79 -2.99
N PHE A 49 -11.85 -11.67 -1.69
CA PHE A 49 -11.91 -12.77 -0.74
C PHE A 49 -13.25 -12.71 0.02
N PRO A 50 -13.96 -13.84 0.23
CA PRO A 50 -15.22 -13.85 0.99
C PRO A 50 -14.98 -13.49 2.46
N GLY A 51 -15.72 -12.50 2.99
CA GLY A 51 -15.50 -11.93 4.32
C GLY A 51 -15.90 -12.81 5.52
N GLU A 52 -16.35 -14.05 5.30
CA GLU A 52 -16.86 -14.94 6.35
C GLU A 52 -15.75 -15.78 7.02
N GLN A 53 -14.50 -15.63 6.59
CA GLN A 53 -13.38 -16.45 7.05
C GLN A 53 -12.23 -15.58 7.56
N ALA A 54 -11.55 -16.06 8.61
CA ALA A 54 -10.29 -15.49 9.03
C ALA A 54 -9.25 -15.66 7.90
N LEU A 55 -8.52 -14.58 7.60
CA LEU A 55 -7.47 -14.56 6.58
C LEU A 55 -6.14 -14.20 7.23
N THR A 56 -5.08 -14.91 6.83
CA THR A 56 -3.70 -14.48 7.03
C THR A 56 -3.05 -14.30 5.67
N ALA A 57 -2.41 -13.15 5.45
CA ALA A 57 -1.67 -12.86 4.24
C ALA A 57 -0.30 -12.30 4.62
N THR A 58 0.74 -12.84 4.00
CA THR A 58 2.13 -12.41 4.21
C THR A 58 2.78 -12.19 2.86
N VAL A 59 3.58 -11.13 2.75
CA VAL A 59 4.34 -10.77 1.56
C VAL A 59 5.75 -10.36 1.97
N ASN A 60 6.73 -10.69 1.13
CA ASN A 60 8.04 -10.07 1.21
C ASN A 60 8.06 -8.89 0.22
N VAL A 61 8.29 -7.68 0.72
CA VAL A 61 8.34 -6.47 -0.10
C VAL A 61 9.78 -6.00 -0.17
N ARG A 62 10.28 -5.79 -1.38
CA ARG A 62 11.59 -5.17 -1.64
C ARG A 62 11.39 -4.02 -2.59
N GLY A 63 11.99 -2.88 -2.28
CA GLY A 63 11.82 -1.66 -3.05
C GLY A 63 13.09 -0.81 -3.01
N LYS A 64 13.31 -0.02 -4.06
CA LYS A 64 14.35 1.00 -4.10
C LYS A 64 13.77 2.32 -3.59
N TYR A 65 13.51 2.38 -2.28
CA TYR A 65 12.93 3.55 -1.63
C TYR A 65 13.94 4.70 -1.61
N THR A 66 13.63 5.79 -2.30
CA THR A 66 14.57 6.91 -2.47
C THR A 66 13.90 8.27 -2.38
N ILE A 67 12.58 8.34 -2.61
CA ILE A 67 11.82 9.58 -2.62
C ILE A 67 10.89 9.58 -1.41
N LEU A 68 10.74 10.76 -0.79
CA LEU A 68 9.81 10.97 0.32
C LEU A 68 8.43 10.43 -0.03
N TYR A 69 7.89 9.58 0.84
CA TYR A 69 6.62 8.86 0.72
C TYR A 69 6.58 7.70 -0.29
N ASP A 70 7.73 7.19 -0.75
CA ASP A 70 7.76 5.88 -1.41
C ASP A 70 7.18 4.82 -0.47
N GLN A 71 6.28 3.99 -0.99
CA GLN A 71 5.50 3.02 -0.21
C GLN A 71 5.45 1.66 -0.92
N GLY A 72 5.39 0.58 -0.14
CA GLY A 72 5.19 -0.78 -0.67
C GLY A 72 4.70 -1.73 0.42
N GLY A 73 3.71 -2.56 0.13
CA GLY A 73 3.01 -3.30 1.19
C GLY A 73 1.80 -4.14 0.76
N LEU A 74 0.95 -4.41 1.75
CA LEU A 74 -0.37 -5.01 1.59
C LEU A 74 -1.46 -3.96 1.73
N MET A 75 -2.61 -4.25 1.11
CA MET A 75 -3.84 -3.52 1.35
C MET A 75 -5.00 -4.49 1.54
N LEU A 76 -5.86 -4.18 2.50
CA LEU A 76 -7.19 -4.75 2.64
C LEU A 76 -8.19 -3.64 2.36
N ARG A 77 -9.13 -3.87 1.44
CA ARG A 77 -10.05 -2.82 0.97
C ARG A 77 -11.46 -3.36 0.87
N ILE A 78 -12.41 -2.60 1.41
CA ILE A 78 -13.85 -2.80 1.22
C ILE A 78 -14.33 -1.84 0.13
N ASP A 79 -14.05 -0.55 0.30
CA ASP A 79 -14.46 0.52 -0.60
C ASP A 79 -13.47 1.70 -0.52
N GLU A 80 -13.82 2.84 -1.13
CA GLU A 80 -12.96 4.02 -1.19
C GLU A 80 -12.77 4.73 0.16
N LYS A 81 -13.68 4.52 1.11
CA LYS A 81 -13.71 5.12 2.45
C LYS A 81 -13.32 4.16 3.57
N ASN A 82 -13.18 2.86 3.28
CA ASN A 82 -12.91 1.80 4.24
C ASN A 82 -11.82 0.85 3.71
N TRP A 83 -10.59 1.06 4.19
CA TRP A 83 -9.43 0.27 3.80
C TRP A 83 -8.29 0.38 4.81
N ILE A 84 -7.38 -0.58 4.76
CA ILE A 84 -6.12 -0.59 5.51
C ILE A 84 -4.99 -0.76 4.48
N LYS A 85 -3.93 0.05 4.57
CA LYS A 85 -2.64 -0.25 3.93
C LYS A 85 -1.57 -0.42 5.00
N CYS A 86 -0.67 -1.36 4.81
CA CYS A 86 0.47 -1.55 5.69
C CYS A 86 1.70 -2.02 4.93
N GLY A 87 2.89 -1.65 5.40
CA GLY A 87 4.13 -2.05 4.76
C GLY A 87 5.27 -1.09 5.09
N VAL A 88 6.17 -0.90 4.12
CA VAL A 88 7.26 0.07 4.21
C VAL A 88 6.77 1.42 3.70
N GLU A 89 7.13 2.48 4.42
CA GLU A 89 7.00 3.86 3.97
C GLU A 89 8.31 4.62 4.22
N TYR A 90 8.76 5.37 3.22
CA TYR A 90 10.01 6.10 3.28
C TYR A 90 9.78 7.54 3.71
N VAL A 91 10.29 7.91 4.89
CA VAL A 91 10.10 9.23 5.49
C VAL A 91 11.45 9.79 5.93
N GLU A 92 11.77 10.99 5.48
CA GLU A 92 12.97 11.74 5.90
C GLU A 92 14.27 10.90 5.86
N GLY A 93 14.48 10.16 4.76
CA GLY A 93 15.70 9.38 4.56
C GLY A 93 15.66 7.96 5.16
N ASN A 94 14.61 7.61 5.89
CA ASN A 94 14.51 6.36 6.65
C ASN A 94 13.30 5.53 6.23
N GLN A 95 13.41 4.20 6.35
CA GLN A 95 12.29 3.29 6.15
C GLN A 95 11.55 3.06 7.48
N PHE A 96 10.22 3.17 7.44
CA PHE A 96 9.34 2.90 8.56
C PHE A 96 8.41 1.74 8.25
N ALA A 97 8.08 0.95 9.26
CA ALA A 97 6.91 0.10 9.21
C ALA A 97 5.69 1.01 9.46
N SER A 98 4.82 1.08 8.47
CA SER A 98 3.71 2.03 8.39
C SER A 98 2.38 1.30 8.27
N VAL A 99 1.36 1.80 8.96
CA VAL A 99 -0.02 1.36 8.82
C VAL A 99 -0.92 2.57 8.74
N VAL A 100 -1.78 2.59 7.72
CA VAL A 100 -2.90 3.53 7.63
C VAL A 100 -4.20 2.75 7.70
N VAL A 101 -5.04 3.07 8.68
CA VAL A 101 -6.40 2.57 8.81
C VAL A 101 -7.35 3.69 8.43
N THR A 102 -8.14 3.47 7.38
CA THR A 102 -9.13 4.43 6.90
C THR A 102 -10.53 3.91 7.16
N VAL A 103 -11.31 4.64 7.94
CA VAL A 103 -12.69 4.31 8.29
C VAL A 103 -13.57 5.54 8.07
N ASN A 104 -14.72 5.34 7.40
CA ASN A 104 -15.66 6.42 7.09
C ASN A 104 -15.02 7.63 6.37
N GLY A 105 -13.96 7.39 5.58
CA GLY A 105 -13.26 8.42 4.82
C GLY A 105 -12.33 9.30 5.67
N TRP A 106 -11.80 8.77 6.77
CA TRP A 106 -10.77 9.41 7.59
C TRP A 106 -9.62 8.43 7.83
N SER A 107 -8.40 8.85 7.51
CA SER A 107 -7.19 8.04 7.68
C SER A 107 -6.55 8.28 9.04
N ASP A 108 -6.19 7.22 9.75
CA ASP A 108 -5.33 7.23 10.93
C ASP A 108 -4.02 6.53 10.58
N TRP A 109 -2.88 7.16 10.92
CA TRP A 109 -1.56 6.75 10.47
C TRP A 109 -0.63 6.52 11.66
N SER A 110 -0.04 5.33 11.71
CA SER A 110 0.98 4.96 12.68
C SER A 110 2.24 4.47 11.98
N VAL A 111 3.40 4.87 12.52
CA VAL A 111 4.71 4.49 12.01
C VAL A 111 5.65 4.12 13.13
N VAL A 112 6.53 3.15 12.87
CA VAL A 112 7.66 2.81 13.73
C VAL A 112 8.94 2.65 12.89
N PRO A 113 10.10 3.15 13.36
CA PRO A 113 11.35 2.99 12.62
C PRO A 113 11.72 1.52 12.39
N ILE A 114 12.26 1.20 11.20
CA ILE A 114 12.85 -0.12 10.92
C ILE A 114 14.34 -0.04 11.26
N SER A 115 14.78 -0.81 12.25
CA SER A 115 16.15 -0.78 12.78
C SER A 115 17.20 -1.43 11.86
N SER A 116 16.80 -2.22 10.86
CA SER A 116 17.67 -2.82 9.84
C SER A 116 16.89 -3.02 8.55
N PRO A 117 16.72 -1.97 7.73
CA PRO A 117 16.06 -2.11 6.44
C PRO A 117 16.91 -2.99 5.52
N ASP A 118 16.25 -3.89 4.78
CA ASP A 118 16.89 -4.59 3.67
C ASP A 118 17.29 -3.53 2.62
N VAL A 119 18.60 -3.36 2.43
CA VAL A 119 19.21 -2.50 1.40
C VAL A 119 19.20 -3.16 0.03
#